data_AF-A0A2V7PYA4-F1
#
_entry.id   AF-A0A2V7PYA4-F1
#
_cell.length_a   1.000
_cell.length_b   1.000
_cell.length_c   1.000
_cell.angle_alpha   90.00
_cell.angle_beta   90.00
_cell.angle_gamma   90.00
#
_symmetry.space_group_name_H-M   'P 1'
#
loop_
_entity.id
_entity.type
_entity.pdbx_description
1 polymer ?
#
loop_
_entity_poly.entity_id
_entity_poly.type
_entity_poly.pdbx_seq_one_letter_code
_entity_poly.pdbx_strand_id
1 'polypeptide(L)'
;MRLSVSALLLASASPAAAQPPKCAADNAGWTLPKGFCAVLVGDSLGQVRHLAVAPNGDVFAARNPSRNGVPGGVIVLRDTTGDGKADVIATFFAGAGGSGIALAPDAVYFAPNDRVLRFPWKPGALAPSAPPDSIAEGLPAGTGHTSKGIVLGKDGALYVSFGSATNSCQGAGDRKPNVPGDKPCTELEQRAGVWRFDARKTHQKPADGRRWATGLRNPMALSRDDLRAHRRNRRRLALLLLRSAQEADARESRVRR
;
A
#
# COMPACT_ATOMS: atom_id res chain seq x y z
N MET A 1 6.58 53.61 34.19
CA MET A 1 5.90 52.64 33.31
C MET A 1 6.42 51.24 33.60
N ARG A 2 5.63 50.38 34.25
CA ARG A 2 5.95 48.96 34.42
C ARG A 2 5.22 48.19 33.31
N LEU A 3 5.94 47.62 32.35
CA LEU A 3 5.35 46.74 31.34
C LEU A 3 5.05 45.38 31.99
N SER A 4 3.77 45.02 32.05
CA SER A 4 3.33 43.65 32.32
C SER A 4 3.41 42.85 31.03
N VAL A 5 4.28 41.83 30.99
CA VAL A 5 4.34 40.86 29.90
C VAL A 5 3.42 39.70 30.26
N SER A 6 2.23 39.65 29.64
CA SER A 6 1.32 38.51 29.76
C SER A 6 1.80 37.39 28.84
N ALA A 7 2.33 36.31 29.42
CA ALA A 7 2.65 35.09 28.69
C ALA A 7 1.37 34.31 28.38
N LEU A 8 0.98 34.27 27.10
CA LEU A 8 -0.14 33.48 26.63
C LEU A 8 0.31 32.02 26.47
N LEU A 9 -0.04 31.17 27.46
CA LEU A 9 0.12 29.72 27.37
C LEU A 9 -0.88 29.16 26.35
N LEU A 10 -0.43 28.98 25.10
CA LEU A 10 -1.15 28.21 24.09
C LEU A 10 -1.09 26.73 24.50
N ALA A 11 -2.12 26.26 25.19
CA ALA A 11 -2.33 24.83 25.41
C ALA A 11 -2.56 24.17 24.04
N SER A 12 -1.54 23.48 23.52
CA SER A 12 -1.67 22.63 22.35
C SER A 12 -2.58 21.47 22.70
N ALA A 13 -3.87 21.58 22.38
CA ALA A 13 -4.80 20.47 22.45
C ALA A 13 -4.28 19.37 21.51
N SER A 14 -3.77 18.28 22.07
CA SER A 14 -3.50 17.08 21.29
C SER A 14 -4.83 16.63 20.69
N PRO A 15 -4.93 16.36 19.37
CA PRO A 15 -6.16 15.84 18.82
C PRO A 15 -6.49 14.56 19.58
N ALA A 16 -7.69 14.51 20.19
CA ALA A 16 -8.17 13.33 20.86
C ALA A 16 -8.11 12.19 19.84
N ALA A 17 -7.43 11.09 20.19
CA ALA A 17 -7.40 9.92 19.33
C ALA A 17 -8.84 9.50 19.06
N ALA A 18 -9.26 9.56 17.79
CA ALA A 18 -10.60 9.17 17.38
C ALA A 18 -10.89 7.77 17.92
N GLN A 19 -12.06 7.60 18.53
CA GLN A 19 -12.46 6.30 19.02
C GLN A 19 -12.53 5.33 17.83
N PRO A 20 -12.06 4.08 17.98
CA PRO A 20 -12.15 3.12 16.90
C PRO A 20 -13.62 2.89 16.52
N PRO A 21 -13.92 2.68 15.23
CA PRO A 21 -15.29 2.53 14.77
C PRO A 21 -15.96 1.31 15.44
N LYS A 22 -17.29 1.38 15.55
CA LYS A 22 -18.08 0.27 16.09
C LYS A 22 -17.97 -0.94 15.16
N CYS A 23 -17.68 -2.10 15.74
CA CYS A 23 -17.65 -3.36 15.00
C CYS A 23 -18.99 -3.62 14.28
N ALA A 24 -18.94 -4.16 13.06
CA ALA A 24 -20.13 -4.67 12.40
C ALA A 24 -20.67 -5.88 13.18
N ALA A 25 -22.00 -5.99 13.29
CA ALA A 25 -22.65 -7.04 14.08
C ALA A 25 -22.27 -8.46 13.63
N ASP A 26 -22.00 -8.65 12.34
CA ASP A 26 -21.64 -9.91 11.71
C ASP A 26 -20.16 -9.98 11.29
N ASN A 27 -19.31 -9.05 11.78
CA ASN A 27 -17.92 -8.88 11.34
C ASN A 27 -17.77 -8.77 9.82
N ALA A 28 -18.70 -8.07 9.16
CA ALA A 28 -18.75 -7.96 7.71
C ALA A 28 -18.76 -9.34 7.03
N GLY A 29 -19.44 -10.31 7.64
CA GLY A 29 -19.61 -11.67 7.14
C GLY A 29 -18.41 -12.60 7.32
N TRP A 30 -17.47 -12.30 8.23
CA TRP A 30 -16.27 -13.11 8.51
C TRP A 30 -16.29 -13.71 9.91
N THR A 31 -15.73 -14.92 10.06
CA THR A 31 -15.43 -15.50 11.38
C THR A 31 -14.02 -15.07 11.79
N LEU A 32 -13.89 -14.41 12.94
CA LEU A 32 -12.62 -13.84 13.41
C LEU A 32 -12.19 -14.47 14.74
N PRO A 33 -10.86 -14.54 15.01
CA PRO A 33 -10.36 -14.95 16.33
C PRO A 33 -10.87 -14.04 17.44
N LYS A 34 -10.94 -14.57 18.67
CA LYS A 34 -11.36 -13.81 19.85
C LYS A 34 -10.52 -12.52 20.01
N GLY A 35 -11.22 -11.40 20.22
CA GLY A 35 -10.59 -10.09 20.40
C GLY A 35 -10.41 -9.28 19.12
N PHE A 36 -10.73 -9.85 17.95
CA PHE A 36 -10.81 -9.15 16.68
C PHE A 36 -12.26 -8.86 16.30
N CYS A 37 -12.47 -7.77 15.58
CA CYS A 37 -13.72 -7.50 14.89
C CYS A 37 -13.43 -6.79 13.57
N ALA A 38 -14.44 -6.70 12.69
CA ALA A 38 -14.31 -6.02 11.42
C ALA A 38 -15.46 -5.05 11.14
N VAL A 39 -15.18 -4.08 10.28
CA VAL A 39 -16.15 -3.21 9.62
C VAL A 39 -15.90 -3.26 8.12
N LEU A 40 -16.96 -3.19 7.32
CA LEU A 40 -16.85 -3.06 5.86
C LEU A 40 -16.62 -1.59 5.53
N VAL A 41 -15.38 -1.23 5.23
CA VAL A 41 -15.01 0.17 4.94
C VAL A 41 -15.51 0.61 3.57
N GLY A 42 -15.47 -0.28 2.59
CA GLY A 42 -15.93 -0.04 1.24
C GLY A 42 -16.08 -1.34 0.46
N ASP A 43 -16.98 -1.31 -0.53
CA ASP A 43 -17.34 -2.43 -1.40
C ASP A 43 -17.17 -2.03 -2.86
N SER A 44 -17.08 -3.03 -3.75
CA SER A 44 -17.14 -2.86 -5.19
C SER A 44 -16.03 -1.95 -5.76
N LEU A 45 -14.88 -1.94 -5.08
CA LEU A 45 -13.75 -1.03 -5.34
C LEU A 45 -12.83 -1.46 -6.51
N GLY A 46 -13.15 -2.59 -7.16
CA GLY A 46 -12.29 -3.23 -8.16
C GLY A 46 -11.21 -4.13 -7.55
N GLN A 47 -10.08 -4.30 -8.26
CA GLN A 47 -8.98 -5.17 -7.83
C GLN A 47 -8.02 -4.44 -6.89
N VAL A 48 -8.46 -4.20 -5.67
CA VAL A 48 -7.67 -3.54 -4.62
C VAL A 48 -6.43 -4.38 -4.26
N ARG A 49 -5.32 -3.69 -4.02
CA ARG A 49 -4.01 -4.24 -3.66
C ARG A 49 -3.59 -3.70 -2.30
N HIS A 50 -2.48 -2.98 -2.21
CA HIS A 50 -2.06 -2.42 -0.92
C HIS A 50 -2.83 -1.16 -0.58
N LEU A 51 -2.82 -0.85 0.71
CA LEU A 51 -3.45 0.32 1.29
C LEU A 51 -2.46 1.06 2.19
N ALA A 52 -2.69 2.36 2.35
CA ALA A 52 -2.02 3.19 3.34
C ALA A 52 -3.06 4.12 3.98
N VAL A 53 -2.97 4.29 5.30
CA VAL A 53 -3.92 5.09 6.07
C VAL A 53 -3.24 6.38 6.50
N ALA A 54 -3.83 7.51 6.12
CA ALA A 54 -3.36 8.83 6.48
C ALA A 54 -3.70 9.15 7.95
N PRO A 55 -3.00 10.11 8.60
CA PRO A 55 -3.25 10.46 10.00
C PRO A 55 -4.69 10.92 10.31
N ASN A 56 -5.41 11.45 9.31
CA ASN A 56 -6.81 11.85 9.41
C ASN A 56 -7.80 10.70 9.17
N GLY A 57 -7.33 9.47 8.96
CA GLY A 57 -8.18 8.28 8.75
C GLY A 57 -8.48 7.96 7.28
N ASP A 58 -8.13 8.84 6.33
CA ASP A 58 -8.32 8.54 4.91
C ASP A 58 -7.53 7.28 4.51
N VAL A 59 -8.18 6.40 3.75
CA VAL A 59 -7.57 5.17 3.26
C VAL A 59 -7.26 5.34 1.78
N PHE A 60 -5.97 5.34 1.45
CA PHE A 60 -5.50 5.27 0.08
C PHE A 60 -5.35 3.82 -0.31
N ALA A 61 -5.91 3.42 -1.45
CA ALA A 61 -5.84 2.05 -1.93
C ALA A 61 -5.37 2.01 -3.38
N ALA A 62 -4.30 1.24 -3.64
CA ALA A 62 -3.87 0.89 -4.98
C ALA A 62 -4.83 -0.14 -5.59
N ARG A 63 -5.14 -0.01 -6.87
CA ARG A 63 -5.97 -0.97 -7.61
C ARG A 63 -5.38 -1.30 -8.98
N ASN A 64 -5.53 -2.56 -9.36
CA ASN A 64 -5.31 -3.00 -10.74
C ASN A 64 -6.57 -2.75 -11.58
N PRO A 65 -6.41 -2.60 -12.92
CA PRO A 65 -7.57 -2.58 -13.80
C PRO A 65 -8.31 -3.91 -13.71
N SER A 66 -9.64 -3.84 -13.74
CA SER A 66 -10.51 -5.01 -13.65
C SER A 66 -11.17 -5.32 -14.99
N ARG A 67 -11.60 -6.58 -15.18
CA ARG A 67 -12.29 -7.03 -16.40
C ARG A 67 -13.62 -6.31 -16.66
N ASN A 68 -14.24 -5.75 -15.62
CA ASN A 68 -15.48 -4.98 -15.69
C ASN A 68 -15.24 -3.48 -15.95
N GLY A 69 -14.06 -3.09 -16.45
CA GLY A 69 -13.79 -1.72 -16.89
C GLY A 69 -13.37 -0.74 -15.79
N VAL A 70 -13.26 -1.17 -14.53
CA VAL A 70 -12.71 -0.31 -13.46
C VAL A 70 -11.23 -0.03 -13.75
N PRO A 71 -10.80 1.24 -13.88
CA PRO A 71 -9.42 1.57 -14.21
C PRO A 71 -8.46 1.29 -13.05
N GLY A 72 -7.22 0.94 -13.38
CA GLY A 72 -6.13 0.88 -12.40
C GLY A 72 -5.74 2.26 -11.87
N GLY A 73 -5.11 2.29 -10.70
CA GLY A 73 -4.54 3.52 -10.13
C GLY A 73 -4.64 3.53 -8.62
N VAL A 74 -4.98 4.70 -8.07
CA VAL A 74 -5.16 4.92 -6.63
C VAL A 74 -6.52 5.55 -6.39
N ILE A 75 -7.23 5.05 -5.39
CA ILE A 75 -8.45 5.66 -4.84
C ILE A 75 -8.19 6.13 -3.40
N VAL A 76 -8.93 7.15 -2.97
CA VAL A 76 -9.01 7.58 -1.57
C VAL A 76 -10.42 7.33 -1.06
N LEU A 77 -10.51 6.71 0.11
CA LEU A 77 -11.75 6.49 0.83
C LEU A 77 -11.75 7.37 2.08
N ARG A 78 -12.86 8.07 2.33
CA ARG A 78 -13.05 8.92 3.50
C ARG A 78 -14.36 8.60 4.20
N ASP A 79 -14.27 8.40 5.49
CA ASP A 79 -15.38 8.37 6.43
C ASP A 79 -15.60 9.80 6.98
N THR A 80 -16.79 10.34 6.76
CA THR A 80 -17.21 11.67 7.24
C THR A 80 -18.11 11.60 8.47
N THR A 81 -18.58 10.40 8.82
CA THR A 81 -19.52 10.17 9.92
C THR A 81 -18.85 9.54 11.16
N GLY A 82 -17.65 8.98 11.01
CA GLY A 82 -16.90 8.30 12.08
C GLY A 82 -17.38 6.89 12.37
N ASP A 83 -18.21 6.29 11.51
CA ASP A 83 -18.75 4.93 11.71
C ASP A 83 -17.82 3.81 11.18
N GLY A 84 -16.70 4.18 10.57
CA GLY A 84 -15.71 3.28 9.98
C GLY A 84 -16.00 2.90 8.53
N LYS A 85 -17.02 3.48 7.90
CA LYS A 85 -17.38 3.24 6.50
C LYS A 85 -17.10 4.48 5.67
N ALA A 86 -16.66 4.27 4.44
CA ALA A 86 -16.38 5.37 3.54
C ALA A 86 -17.68 5.94 2.96
N ASP A 87 -17.91 7.22 3.21
CA ASP A 87 -18.98 8.00 2.57
C ASP A 87 -18.52 8.56 1.22
N VAL A 88 -17.21 8.79 1.09
CA VAL A 88 -16.59 9.36 -0.11
C VAL A 88 -15.55 8.38 -0.65
N ILE A 89 -15.66 8.08 -1.94
CA ILE A 89 -14.67 7.32 -2.70
C ILE A 89 -14.26 8.19 -3.90
N ALA A 90 -13.02 8.68 -3.89
CA ALA A 90 -12.47 9.53 -4.93
C ALA A 90 -11.37 8.80 -5.70
N THR A 91 -11.29 9.04 -7.01
CA THR A 91 -10.12 8.63 -7.80
C THR A 91 -8.99 9.61 -7.56
N PHE A 92 -7.93 9.17 -6.89
CA PHE A 92 -6.72 9.96 -6.66
C PHE A 92 -5.84 10.01 -7.91
N PHE A 93 -5.72 8.86 -8.57
CA PHE A 93 -4.94 8.68 -9.79
C PHE A 93 -5.57 7.58 -10.63
N ALA A 94 -5.61 7.78 -11.95
CA ALA A 94 -5.97 6.78 -12.93
C ALA A 94 -4.88 6.70 -14.00
N GLY A 95 -4.63 5.51 -14.53
CA GLY A 95 -3.76 5.33 -15.70
C GLY A 95 -2.69 4.26 -15.56
N ALA A 96 -2.56 3.60 -14.40
CA ALA A 96 -1.68 2.44 -14.25
C ALA A 96 -2.17 1.51 -13.14
N GLY A 97 -2.07 0.20 -13.36
CA GLY A 97 -2.17 -0.80 -12.27
C GLY A 97 -0.87 -0.86 -11.47
N GLY A 98 -0.94 -1.37 -10.25
CA GLY A 98 0.19 -1.43 -9.33
C GLY A 98 -0.24 -1.92 -7.96
N SER A 99 0.73 -2.14 -7.07
CA SER A 99 0.43 -2.64 -5.72
C SER A 99 0.96 -1.71 -4.64
N GLY A 100 2.23 -1.33 -4.69
CA GLY A 100 2.88 -0.54 -3.65
C GLY A 100 2.24 0.82 -3.45
N ILE A 101 1.93 1.15 -2.19
CA ILE A 101 1.50 2.48 -1.78
C ILE A 101 2.16 2.84 -0.45
N ALA A 102 2.60 4.08 -0.32
CA ALA A 102 3.19 4.60 0.92
C ALA A 102 2.89 6.10 1.06
N LEU A 103 2.79 6.58 2.30
CA LEU A 103 2.53 7.98 2.60
C LEU A 103 3.78 8.63 3.21
N ALA A 104 4.05 9.85 2.75
CA ALA A 104 4.93 10.82 3.39
C ALA A 104 4.07 12.02 3.85
N PRO A 105 4.58 12.93 4.71
CA PRO A 105 3.81 14.08 5.21
C PRO A 105 3.20 14.96 4.10
N ASP A 106 3.87 15.04 2.96
CA ASP A 106 3.59 15.93 1.83
C ASP A 106 3.45 15.19 0.48
N ALA A 107 3.39 13.85 0.51
CA ALA A 107 3.33 13.06 -0.71
C ALA A 107 2.69 11.67 -0.54
N VAL A 108 2.08 11.20 -1.64
CA VAL A 108 1.64 9.82 -1.82
C VAL A 108 2.57 9.14 -2.82
N TYR A 109 3.13 8.01 -2.45
CA TYR A 109 3.93 7.17 -3.34
C TYR A 109 3.09 6.02 -3.85
N PHE A 110 3.15 5.75 -5.16
CA PHE A 110 2.47 4.63 -5.80
C PHE A 110 3.44 3.89 -6.71
N ALA A 111 3.43 2.56 -6.66
CA ALA A 111 4.30 1.72 -7.46
C ALA A 111 3.51 0.89 -8.47
N PRO A 112 3.39 1.40 -9.73
CA PRO A 112 3.15 0.56 -10.88
C PRO A 112 4.19 -0.56 -11.03
N ASN A 113 3.94 -1.50 -11.93
CA ASN A 113 4.80 -2.67 -12.09
C ASN A 113 6.22 -2.36 -12.59
N ASP A 114 6.46 -1.19 -13.17
CA ASP A 114 7.72 -0.81 -13.85
C ASP A 114 8.37 0.48 -13.30
N ARG A 115 7.75 1.13 -12.32
CA ARG A 115 8.21 2.42 -11.77
C ARG A 115 7.66 2.71 -10.39
N VAL A 116 8.18 3.75 -9.75
CA VAL A 116 7.60 4.36 -8.55
C VAL A 116 7.32 5.82 -8.83
N LEU A 117 6.08 6.23 -8.59
CA LEU A 117 5.60 7.61 -8.73
C LEU A 117 5.47 8.26 -7.35
N ARG A 118 5.71 9.57 -7.29
CA ARG A 118 5.47 10.43 -6.12
C ARG A 118 4.51 11.54 -6.51
N PHE A 119 3.36 11.58 -5.85
CA PHE A 119 2.35 12.61 -6.02
C PHE A 119 2.48 13.64 -4.90
N PRO A 120 2.67 14.94 -5.23
CA PRO A 120 2.53 16.01 -4.26
C PRO A 120 1.13 16.00 -3.65
N TRP A 121 1.04 15.96 -2.32
CA TRP A 121 -0.22 15.78 -1.60
C TRP A 121 -0.20 16.50 -0.26
N LYS A 122 -1.36 17.01 0.15
CA LYS A 122 -1.56 17.59 1.48
C LYS A 122 -2.53 16.74 2.28
N PRO A 123 -2.30 16.52 3.59
CA PRO A 123 -3.25 15.82 4.44
C PRO A 123 -4.68 16.34 4.27
N GLY A 124 -5.63 15.43 4.08
CA GLY A 124 -7.03 15.76 3.84
C GLY A 124 -7.38 16.10 2.38
N ALA A 125 -6.43 16.19 1.45
CA ALA A 125 -6.75 16.30 0.03
C ALA A 125 -7.15 14.93 -0.56
N LEU A 126 -8.21 14.90 -1.38
CA LEU A 126 -8.68 13.70 -2.09
C LEU A 126 -8.07 13.56 -3.49
N ALA A 127 -7.27 14.53 -3.91
CA ALA A 127 -6.57 14.57 -5.19
C ALA A 127 -5.14 15.13 -5.00
N PRO A 128 -4.19 14.79 -5.88
CA PRO A 128 -2.86 15.38 -5.85
C PRO A 128 -2.91 16.86 -6.24
N SER A 129 -1.99 17.66 -5.72
CA SER A 129 -1.93 19.11 -6.04
C SER A 129 -1.20 19.43 -7.34
N ALA A 130 -0.52 18.45 -7.94
CA ALA A 130 0.23 18.57 -9.18
C ALA A 130 0.42 17.17 -9.82
N PRO A 131 0.85 17.09 -11.09
CA PRO A 131 1.26 15.82 -11.71
C PRO A 131 2.36 15.11 -10.89
N PRO A 132 2.44 13.77 -10.96
CA PRO A 132 3.45 13.02 -10.22
C PRO A 132 4.86 13.19 -10.79
N ASP A 133 5.83 13.18 -9.90
CA ASP A 133 7.22 12.91 -10.25
C ASP A 133 7.45 11.41 -10.37
N SER A 134 8.38 11.04 -11.23
CA SER A 134 8.87 9.68 -11.32
C SER A 134 10.14 9.54 -10.47
N ILE A 135 10.13 8.61 -9.50
CA ILE A 135 11.22 8.42 -8.52
C ILE A 135 12.20 7.37 -9.00
N ALA A 136 11.67 6.26 -9.52
CA ALA A 136 12.45 5.19 -10.12
C ALA A 136 11.69 4.61 -11.32
N GLU A 137 12.39 4.28 -12.40
CA GLU A 137 11.83 3.92 -13.71
C GLU A 137 12.55 2.74 -14.33
N GLY A 138 11.90 2.08 -15.29
CA GLY A 138 12.49 0.94 -15.98
C GLY A 138 12.78 -0.21 -15.02
N LEU A 139 12.04 -0.29 -13.92
CA LEU A 139 12.17 -1.35 -12.93
C LEU A 139 11.80 -2.69 -13.58
N PRO A 140 12.46 -3.80 -13.20
CA PRO A 140 12.21 -5.10 -13.81
C PRO A 140 10.72 -5.45 -13.83
N ALA A 141 10.13 -5.46 -15.03
CA ALA A 141 8.75 -5.79 -15.32
C ALA A 141 8.72 -6.81 -16.47
N GLY A 142 7.55 -7.32 -16.83
CA GLY A 142 7.38 -8.34 -17.88
C GLY A 142 6.71 -9.60 -17.35
N THR A 143 7.39 -10.74 -17.42
CA THR A 143 6.82 -12.01 -16.97
C THR A 143 6.95 -12.22 -15.46
N GLY A 144 6.07 -13.07 -14.94
CA GLY A 144 6.13 -13.56 -13.56
C GLY A 144 5.72 -12.54 -12.51
N HIS A 145 6.56 -12.39 -11.48
CA HIS A 145 6.24 -11.63 -10.27
C HIS A 145 6.61 -10.15 -10.44
N THR A 146 5.75 -9.39 -11.11
CA THR A 146 6.03 -8.00 -11.50
C THR A 146 5.59 -6.94 -10.51
N SER A 147 4.65 -7.25 -9.61
CA SER A 147 4.18 -6.30 -8.60
C SER A 147 5.32 -5.78 -7.74
N LYS A 148 5.23 -4.49 -7.39
CA LYS A 148 6.20 -3.79 -6.55
C LYS A 148 5.58 -3.52 -5.19
N GLY A 149 6.18 -4.07 -4.13
CA GLY A 149 5.96 -3.62 -2.76
C GLY A 149 6.92 -2.47 -2.46
N ILE A 150 6.46 -1.45 -1.72
CA ILE A 150 7.30 -0.32 -1.33
C ILE A 150 7.17 -0.02 0.16
N VAL A 151 8.24 0.48 0.76
CA VAL A 151 8.21 1.08 2.10
C VAL A 151 9.22 2.22 2.18
N LEU A 152 8.83 3.31 2.85
CA LEU A 152 9.70 4.47 3.09
C LEU A 152 10.52 4.29 4.37
N GLY A 153 11.80 4.59 4.31
CA GLY A 153 12.71 4.73 5.44
C GLY A 153 12.56 6.10 6.14
N LYS A 154 13.07 6.21 7.37
CA LYS A 154 13.08 7.50 8.10
C LYS A 154 14.15 8.45 7.58
N ASP A 155 15.15 7.89 6.92
CA ASP A 155 16.33 8.53 6.33
C ASP A 155 16.11 8.96 4.87
N GLY A 156 14.87 8.95 4.39
CA GLY A 156 14.55 9.20 2.98
C GLY A 156 14.85 8.00 2.07
N ALA A 157 15.12 6.81 2.61
CA ALA A 157 15.22 5.60 1.79
C ALA A 157 13.86 5.22 1.20
N LEU A 158 13.88 4.66 -0.01
CA LEU A 158 12.75 3.95 -0.61
C LEU A 158 13.18 2.51 -0.84
N TYR A 159 12.55 1.56 -0.17
CA TYR A 159 12.76 0.14 -0.42
C TYR A 159 11.71 -0.36 -1.40
N VAL A 160 12.14 -1.00 -2.47
CA VAL A 160 11.27 -1.53 -3.53
C VAL A 160 11.57 -3.01 -3.73
N SER A 161 10.54 -3.83 -3.73
CA SER A 161 10.69 -5.27 -3.97
C SER A 161 10.65 -5.59 -5.47
N PHE A 162 11.62 -6.35 -5.97
CA PHE A 162 11.62 -6.89 -7.33
C PHE A 162 11.44 -8.40 -7.24
N GLY A 163 10.24 -8.89 -7.57
CA GLY A 163 9.97 -10.32 -7.62
C GLY A 163 10.74 -11.00 -8.75
N SER A 164 10.99 -12.31 -8.60
CA SER A 164 11.58 -13.19 -9.60
C SER A 164 10.73 -13.25 -10.89
N ALA A 165 11.36 -13.55 -12.03
CA ALA A 165 10.67 -13.81 -13.28
C ALA A 165 9.93 -15.17 -13.25
N THR A 166 10.46 -16.14 -12.49
CA THR A 166 9.90 -17.51 -12.40
C THR A 166 9.68 -17.95 -10.95
N ASN A 167 9.17 -19.15 -10.71
CA ASN A 167 8.91 -19.62 -9.35
C ASN A 167 10.16 -20.00 -8.56
N SER A 168 11.13 -20.66 -9.19
CA SER A 168 12.34 -21.17 -8.51
C SER A 168 13.58 -21.03 -9.39
N CYS A 169 13.69 -19.92 -10.11
CA CYS A 169 14.70 -19.71 -11.15
C CYS A 169 14.64 -20.78 -12.25
N GLN A 170 13.43 -21.21 -12.59
CA GLN A 170 13.21 -22.32 -13.50
C GLN A 170 13.47 -21.86 -14.93
N GLY A 171 14.17 -22.68 -15.71
CA GLY A 171 14.35 -22.46 -17.13
C GLY A 171 13.06 -22.75 -17.94
N ALA A 172 13.21 -23.40 -19.09
CA ALA A 172 12.06 -23.76 -19.92
C ALA A 172 11.07 -24.67 -19.15
N GLY A 173 9.80 -24.26 -19.09
CA GLY A 173 8.76 -24.99 -18.38
C GLY A 173 8.48 -24.51 -16.95
N ASP A 174 8.80 -23.26 -16.59
CA ASP A 174 8.35 -22.62 -15.34
C ASP A 174 6.89 -23.01 -15.00
N ARG A 175 6.66 -23.33 -13.72
CA ARG A 175 5.39 -23.82 -13.17
C ARG A 175 4.94 -25.22 -13.62
N LYS A 176 5.84 -26.04 -14.18
CA LYS A 176 5.59 -27.48 -14.36
C LYS A 176 6.30 -28.31 -13.27
N PRO A 177 5.78 -29.52 -12.96
CA PRO A 177 6.44 -30.43 -12.03
C PRO A 177 7.88 -30.75 -12.45
N ASN A 178 8.76 -30.91 -11.46
CA ASN A 178 10.14 -31.39 -11.62
C ASN A 178 11.06 -30.55 -12.53
N VAL A 179 10.72 -29.29 -12.83
CA VAL A 179 11.63 -28.37 -13.54
C VAL A 179 12.66 -27.83 -12.52
N PRO A 180 13.96 -28.10 -12.71
CA PRO A 180 14.99 -27.59 -11.80
C PRO A 180 15.15 -26.07 -11.97
N GLY A 181 15.71 -25.44 -10.94
CA GLY A 181 16.21 -24.06 -11.06
C GLY A 181 17.56 -24.03 -11.77
N ASP A 182 17.77 -23.03 -12.61
CA ASP A 182 19.02 -22.76 -13.30
C ASP A 182 20.16 -22.47 -12.31
N LYS A 183 21.37 -22.91 -12.66
CA LYS A 183 22.60 -22.72 -11.89
C LYS A 183 23.72 -22.21 -12.83
N PRO A 184 24.24 -20.98 -12.65
CA PRO A 184 23.79 -19.98 -11.68
C PRO A 184 22.38 -19.46 -11.99
N CYS A 185 21.67 -19.01 -10.96
CA CYS A 185 20.39 -18.34 -11.13
C CYS A 185 20.62 -16.89 -11.59
N THR A 186 20.45 -16.63 -12.89
CA THR A 186 20.68 -15.31 -13.50
C THR A 186 19.66 -14.26 -13.02
N GLU A 187 18.49 -14.67 -12.55
CA GLU A 187 17.49 -13.74 -12.02
C GLU A 187 17.99 -12.95 -10.81
N LEU A 188 18.93 -13.49 -10.02
CA LEU A 188 19.47 -12.82 -8.82
C LEU A 188 20.29 -11.56 -9.16
N GLU A 189 20.68 -11.37 -10.42
CA GLU A 189 21.43 -10.20 -10.87
C GLU A 189 20.58 -8.92 -10.73
N GLN A 190 19.30 -8.98 -11.08
CA GLN A 190 18.43 -7.80 -11.17
C GLN A 190 17.06 -7.99 -10.50
N ARG A 191 16.70 -9.21 -10.10
CA ARG A 191 15.39 -9.58 -9.54
C ARG A 191 15.56 -10.47 -8.31
N ALA A 192 14.43 -10.93 -7.80
CA ALA A 192 14.32 -11.80 -6.64
C ALA A 192 14.93 -11.18 -5.36
N GLY A 193 14.52 -9.95 -5.02
CA GLY A 193 15.12 -9.22 -3.91
C GLY A 193 14.41 -7.92 -3.55
N VAL A 194 15.09 -7.12 -2.71
CA VAL A 194 14.69 -5.76 -2.35
C VAL A 194 15.84 -4.82 -2.67
N TRP A 195 15.53 -3.67 -3.26
CA TRP A 195 16.49 -2.61 -3.59
C TRP A 195 16.16 -1.35 -2.79
N ARG A 196 17.21 -0.63 -2.41
CA ARG A 196 17.14 0.66 -1.73
C ARG A 196 17.49 1.77 -2.70
N PHE A 197 16.56 2.70 -2.88
CA PHE A 197 16.68 3.95 -3.62
C PHE A 197 16.63 5.16 -2.67
N ASP A 198 16.90 6.36 -3.18
CA ASP A 198 16.57 7.62 -2.48
C ASP A 198 15.17 8.08 -2.88
N ALA A 199 14.25 8.22 -1.93
CA ALA A 199 12.86 8.61 -2.19
C ALA A 199 12.71 10.06 -2.70
N ARG A 200 13.77 10.86 -2.63
CA ARG A 200 13.78 12.29 -2.99
C ARG A 200 14.35 12.55 -4.37
N LYS A 201 15.16 11.63 -4.90
CA LYS A 201 15.74 11.72 -6.24
C LYS A 201 14.72 11.24 -7.28
N THR A 202 14.64 11.95 -8.40
CA THR A 202 13.78 11.59 -9.51
C THR A 202 14.55 10.79 -10.56
N HIS A 203 13.82 10.05 -11.39
CA HIS A 203 14.30 9.33 -12.58
C HIS A 203 15.43 8.32 -12.36
N GLN A 204 15.55 7.77 -11.14
CA GLN A 204 16.51 6.69 -10.86
C GLN A 204 16.21 5.47 -11.74
N LYS A 205 17.25 4.78 -12.20
CA LYS A 205 17.18 3.52 -12.95
C LYS A 205 17.52 2.35 -12.04
N PRO A 206 17.27 1.09 -12.43
CA PRO A 206 17.55 -0.06 -11.57
C PRO A 206 18.99 -0.12 -11.06
N ALA A 207 19.95 0.34 -11.87
CA ALA A 207 21.37 0.40 -11.52
C ALA A 207 21.70 1.40 -10.41
N ASP A 208 20.87 2.42 -10.18
CA ASP A 208 21.03 3.38 -9.08
C ASP A 208 20.59 2.79 -7.74
N GLY A 209 19.81 1.71 -7.76
CA GLY A 209 19.34 1.02 -6.58
C GLY A 209 20.41 0.14 -5.97
N ARG A 210 20.63 0.24 -4.65
CA ARG A 210 21.51 -0.69 -3.94
C ARG A 210 20.71 -1.92 -3.51
N ARG A 211 21.17 -3.12 -3.89
CA ARG A 211 20.56 -4.38 -3.41
C ARG A 211 20.62 -4.43 -1.88
N TRP A 212 19.46 -4.64 -1.27
CA TRP A 212 19.29 -4.73 0.18
C TRP A 212 19.12 -6.18 0.65
N ALA A 213 18.39 -6.98 -0.12
CA ALA A 213 18.19 -8.40 0.12
C ALA A 213 18.03 -9.15 -1.22
N THR A 214 18.29 -10.45 -1.23
CA THR A 214 18.18 -11.32 -2.42
C THR A 214 17.61 -12.70 -2.04
N GLY A 215 17.26 -13.51 -3.02
CA GLY A 215 16.65 -14.83 -2.84
C GLY A 215 15.14 -14.81 -2.58
N LEU A 216 14.47 -13.68 -2.82
CA LEU A 216 13.04 -13.50 -2.55
C LEU A 216 12.22 -13.74 -3.81
N ARG A 217 11.45 -14.83 -3.88
CA ARG A 217 10.62 -15.15 -5.06
C ARG A 217 9.58 -14.07 -5.39
N ASN A 218 8.57 -13.90 -4.54
CA ASN A 218 7.49 -12.94 -4.79
C ASN A 218 7.22 -12.09 -3.53
N PRO A 219 8.16 -11.21 -3.13
CA PRO A 219 8.02 -10.30 -1.99
C PRO A 219 6.97 -9.23 -2.26
N MET A 220 5.69 -9.59 -2.14
CA MET A 220 4.55 -8.73 -2.46
C MET A 220 4.42 -7.55 -1.51
N ALA A 221 4.53 -7.78 -0.20
CA ALA A 221 4.36 -6.76 0.83
C ALA A 221 5.66 -6.50 1.59
N LEU A 222 5.92 -5.23 1.86
CA LEU A 222 7.01 -4.78 2.72
C LEU A 222 6.41 -3.94 3.84
N SER A 223 6.91 -4.09 5.06
CA SER A 223 6.59 -3.23 6.19
C SER A 223 7.84 -2.90 6.97
N ARG A 224 7.84 -1.74 7.62
CA ARG A 224 8.91 -1.30 8.51
C ARG A 224 8.38 -1.34 9.93
N ASP A 225 8.93 -2.24 10.74
CA ASP A 225 8.69 -2.25 12.17
C ASP A 225 9.54 -1.16 12.85
N ASP A 226 8.89 -0.26 13.60
CA ASP A 226 9.55 0.63 14.53
C ASP A 226 9.50 0.03 15.94
N LEU A 227 10.48 -0.82 16.25
CA LEU A 227 10.56 -1.56 17.52
C LEU A 227 10.47 -0.65 18.77
N ARG A 228 10.78 0.66 18.65
CA ARG A 228 10.65 1.62 19.76
C ARG A 228 9.19 2.07 19.99
N ALA A 229 8.35 2.05 18.96
CA ALA A 229 6.92 2.36 19.05
C ALA A 229 6.13 1.21 19.69
N HIS A 230 6.49 -0.05 19.41
CA HIS A 230 5.82 -1.22 19.98
C HIS A 230 5.93 -1.32 21.51
N ARG A 231 7.01 -0.81 22.11
CA ARG A 231 7.13 -0.76 23.58
C ARG A 231 6.16 0.23 24.24
N ARG A 232 5.60 1.20 23.50
CA ARG A 232 4.72 2.24 24.04
C ARG A 232 3.23 1.98 23.81
N ASN A 233 2.84 1.10 22.88
CA ASN A 233 1.44 0.92 22.51
C ASN A 233 1.05 -0.55 22.34
N ARG A 234 0.70 -1.23 23.46
CA ARG A 234 0.08 -2.56 23.49
C ARG A 234 -1.45 -2.51 23.37
N ARG A 235 -2.01 -1.67 22.48
CA ARG A 235 -3.47 -1.57 22.33
C ARG A 235 -3.90 -1.84 20.89
N ARG A 236 -4.62 -2.96 20.76
CA ARG A 236 -5.52 -3.45 19.68
C ARG A 236 -5.09 -3.17 18.23
N LEU A 237 -4.69 -4.23 17.53
CA LEU A 237 -4.67 -4.26 16.06
C LEU A 237 -6.11 -4.18 15.53
N ALA A 238 -6.40 -3.22 14.65
CA ALA A 238 -7.60 -3.21 13.82
C ALA A 238 -7.24 -3.77 12.44
N LEU A 239 -8.01 -4.76 11.96
CA LEU A 239 -7.88 -5.30 10.61
C LEU A 239 -8.83 -4.55 9.69
N LEU A 240 -8.28 -3.79 8.74
CA LEU A 240 -9.06 -3.09 7.73
C LEU A 240 -9.43 -4.07 6.61
N LEU A 241 -10.72 -4.32 6.38
CA LEU A 241 -11.20 -5.18 5.30
C LEU A 241 -11.80 -4.33 4.18
N LEU A 242 -11.24 -4.49 2.98
CA LEU A 242 -11.79 -3.96 1.73
C LEU A 242 -12.24 -5.16 0.90
N ARG A 243 -13.51 -5.19 0.47
CA ARG A 243 -14.02 -6.25 -0.40
C ARG A 243 -13.86 -5.87 -1.86
N SER A 244 -13.43 -6.83 -2.67
CA SER A 244 -13.38 -6.68 -4.12
C SER A 244 -14.72 -7.05 -4.75
N ALA A 245 -15.08 -6.42 -5.87
CA ALA A 245 -16.32 -6.72 -6.61
C ALA A 245 -16.44 -8.18 -7.06
N GLN A 246 -15.33 -8.92 -7.13
CA GLN A 246 -15.32 -10.33 -7.55
C GLN A 246 -15.90 -11.28 -6.49
N GLU A 247 -16.04 -10.84 -5.23
CA GLU A 247 -16.59 -11.69 -4.15
C GLU A 247 -18.11 -11.54 -3.98
N ALA A 248 -18.72 -10.49 -4.52
CA ALA A 248 -20.17 -10.28 -4.44
C ALA A 248 -20.95 -11.33 -5.26
N ASP A 249 -20.48 -11.62 -6.48
CA ASP A 249 -21.11 -12.54 -7.45
C ASP A 249 -20.99 -14.02 -7.02
N ALA A 250 -19.95 -14.35 -6.24
CA ALA A 250 -19.73 -15.70 -5.72
C ALA A 250 -20.69 -16.09 -4.58
N ARG A 251 -21.30 -15.11 -3.89
CA ARG A 251 -22.30 -15.39 -2.84
C ARG A 251 -23.70 -15.59 -3.40
N GLU A 252 -24.10 -14.87 -4.46
CA GLU A 252 -25.41 -15.07 -5.09
C GLU A 252 -25.54 -16.44 -5.77
N SER A 253 -24.46 -16.95 -6.37
CA SER A 253 -24.45 -18.28 -7.01
C SER A 253 -24.47 -19.46 -6.03
N ARG A 254 -24.16 -19.24 -4.74
CA ARG A 254 -24.16 -20.28 -3.70
C ARG A 254 -25.46 -20.38 -2.91
N VAL A 255 -26.33 -19.37 -2.98
CA VAL A 255 -27.66 -19.37 -2.37
C VAL A 255 -28.72 -19.95 -3.33
N ARG A 256 -28.39 -20.07 -4.62
CA ARG A 256 -29.27 -20.64 -5.66
C ARG A 256 -28.89 -22.06 -6.09
N ARG A 257 -28.15 -22.81 -5.28
CA ARG A 257 -27.88 -24.25 -5.47
C ARG A 257 -28.27 -25.04 -4.25
#